data_AF-A0A929NJ90-F1
#
_entry.id   AF-A0A929NJ90-F1
#
_cell.length_a   1.000
_cell.length_b   1.000
_cell.length_c   1.000
_cell.angle_alpha   90.00
_cell.angle_beta   90.00
_cell.angle_gamma   90.00
#
_symmetry.space_group_name_H-M   'P 1'
#
loop_
_entity.id
_entity.type
_entity.pdbx_description
1 polymer ?
#
loop_
_entity_poly.entity_id
_entity_poly.type
_entity_poly.pdbx_seq_one_letter_code
_entity_poly.pdbx_strand_id
1 'polypeptide(L)'
;AELKKTQAQILQSEKMASTGQLAVGAADEISNSTDIVNSNLKSLNKYRKDMESFLKVYEETEKSLPPEALKKIKKVKQEIDFDSLLRDFGPLIDESMEVTERIKKITANLKE
;
A
#
# COMPACT_ATOMS: atom_id res chain seq x y z
N ALA A 1 -14.63 -37.30 39.42
CA ALA A 1 -13.53 -36.35 39.14
C ALA A 1 -13.24 -36.28 37.63
N GLU A 2 -13.10 -37.43 36.95
CA GLU A 2 -12.91 -37.51 35.49
C GLU A 2 -13.97 -36.76 34.67
N LEU A 3 -15.26 -36.95 34.97
CA LEU A 3 -16.35 -36.31 34.20
C LEU A 3 -16.23 -34.77 34.16
N LYS A 4 -15.88 -34.14 35.29
CA LYS A 4 -15.65 -32.69 35.38
C LYS A 4 -14.41 -32.25 34.60
N LYS A 5 -13.37 -33.09 34.55
CA LYS A 5 -12.14 -32.83 33.80
C LYS A 5 -12.40 -32.88 32.29
N THR A 6 -13.13 -33.89 31.82
CA THR A 6 -13.55 -34.00 30.40
C THR A 6 -14.43 -32.83 29.99
N GLN A 7 -15.38 -32.42 30.85
CA GLN A 7 -16.27 -31.29 30.57
C GLN A 7 -15.50 -29.96 30.49
N ALA A 8 -14.50 -29.75 31.34
CA ALA A 8 -13.61 -28.59 31.25
C ALA A 8 -12.76 -28.59 29.97
N GLN A 9 -12.28 -29.75 29.53
CA GLN A 9 -11.54 -29.88 28.26
C GLN A 9 -12.40 -29.56 27.04
N ILE A 10 -13.66 -30.03 27.02
CA ILE A 10 -14.62 -29.71 25.95
C ILE A 10 -14.85 -28.20 25.89
N LEU A 11 -15.13 -27.56 27.03
CA LEU A 11 -15.41 -26.13 27.11
C LEU A 11 -14.19 -25.28 26.70
N GLN A 12 -12.98 -25.76 27.00
CA GLN A 12 -11.74 -25.14 26.55
C GLN A 12 -11.53 -25.32 25.03
N SER A 13 -11.85 -26.49 24.48
CA SER A 13 -11.81 -26.75 23.04
C SER A 13 -12.80 -25.86 22.27
N GLU A 14 -14.01 -25.66 22.79
CA GLU A 14 -15.02 -24.76 22.20
C GLU A 14 -14.54 -23.30 22.20
N LYS A 15 -13.94 -22.84 23.30
CA LYS A 15 -13.34 -21.50 23.36
C LYS A 15 -12.21 -21.31 22.35
N MET A 16 -11.33 -22.31 22.20
CA MET A 16 -10.26 -22.28 21.21
C MET A 16 -10.81 -22.27 19.78
N ALA A 17 -11.83 -23.08 19.49
CA ALA A 17 -12.48 -23.10 18.19
C ALA A 17 -13.14 -21.76 17.84
N SER A 18 -13.85 -21.15 18.79
CA SER A 18 -14.45 -19.82 18.63
C SER A 18 -13.38 -18.73 18.40
N THR A 19 -12.27 -18.79 19.13
CA THR A 19 -11.14 -17.88 18.95
C THR A 19 -10.51 -18.04 17.56
N GLY A 20 -10.36 -19.29 17.08
CA GLY A 20 -9.87 -19.59 15.74
C GLY A 20 -10.78 -19.04 14.64
N GLN A 21 -12.10 -19.19 14.78
CA GLN A 21 -13.07 -18.63 13.82
C GLN A 21 -13.01 -17.10 13.76
N LEU A 22 -12.89 -16.42 14.91
CA LEU A 22 -12.73 -14.97 14.95
C LEU A 22 -11.41 -14.53 14.29
N ALA A 23 -10.32 -15.27 14.50
CA ALA A 23 -9.04 -14.99 13.87
C ALA A 23 -9.10 -15.12 12.33
N VAL A 24 -9.78 -16.16 11.81
CA VAL A 24 -10.00 -16.34 10.37
C VAL A 24 -10.82 -15.19 9.80
N GLY A 25 -11.91 -14.78 10.45
CA GLY A 25 -12.73 -13.65 10.01
C GLY A 25 -11.95 -12.34 9.97
N ALA A 26 -11.13 -12.06 10.99
CA ALA A 26 -10.25 -10.90 11.00
C ALA A 26 -9.18 -10.98 9.89
N ALA A 27 -8.61 -12.16 9.62
CA ALA A 27 -7.66 -12.37 8.54
C ALA A 27 -8.29 -12.15 7.15
N ASP A 28 -9.56 -12.53 6.97
CA ASP A 28 -10.32 -12.25 5.74
C ASP A 28 -10.54 -10.75 5.52
N GLU A 29 -10.94 -10.01 6.55
CA GLU A 29 -11.17 -8.56 6.46
C GLU A 29 -9.88 -7.78 6.17
N ILE A 30 -8.77 -8.17 6.83
CA ILE A 30 -7.45 -7.58 6.54
C ILE A 30 -7.03 -7.89 5.11
N SER A 31 -7.21 -9.12 4.64
CA SER A 31 -6.88 -9.52 3.27
C SER A 31 -7.66 -8.68 2.25
N ASN A 32 -8.97 -8.52 2.46
CA ASN A 32 -9.82 -7.76 1.55
C ASN A 32 -9.41 -6.27 1.49
N SER A 33 -9.15 -5.67 2.65
CA SER A 33 -8.68 -4.28 2.74
C SER A 33 -7.33 -4.11 2.05
N THR A 34 -6.42 -5.07 2.23
CA THR A 34 -5.09 -5.07 1.61
C THR A 34 -5.17 -5.20 0.09
N ASP A 35 -6.07 -6.04 -0.43
CA ASP A 35 -6.28 -6.20 -1.87
C ASP A 35 -6.79 -4.92 -2.54
N ILE A 36 -7.71 -4.20 -1.89
CA ILE A 36 -8.19 -2.89 -2.35
C ILE A 36 -7.04 -1.88 -2.41
N VAL A 37 -6.24 -1.78 -1.33
CA VAL A 37 -5.08 -0.86 -1.28
C VAL A 37 -4.07 -1.22 -2.37
N ASN A 38 -3.72 -2.49 -2.53
CA ASN A 38 -2.77 -2.94 -3.55
C ASN A 38 -3.26 -2.64 -4.98
N SER A 39 -4.56 -2.80 -5.25
CA SER A 39 -5.16 -2.42 -6.53
C SER A 39 -5.02 -0.91 -6.82
N ASN A 40 -5.26 -0.08 -5.81
CA ASN A 40 -5.09 1.36 -5.92
C ASN A 40 -3.61 1.74 -6.14
N LEU A 41 -2.68 1.10 -5.42
CA LEU A 41 -1.24 1.34 -5.59
C LEU A 41 -0.75 0.95 -6.98
N LYS A 42 -1.24 -0.15 -7.57
CA LYS A 42 -0.95 -0.51 -8.97
C LYS A 42 -1.43 0.56 -9.95
N SER A 43 -2.62 1.10 -9.71
CA SER A 43 -3.17 2.20 -10.53
C SER A 43 -2.35 3.47 -10.38
N LEU A 44 -1.94 3.82 -9.15
CA LEU A 44 -1.05 4.95 -8.87
C LEU A 44 0.31 4.78 -9.54
N ASN A 45 0.90 3.58 -9.52
CA ASN A 45 2.17 3.32 -10.20
C ASN A 45 2.06 3.48 -11.72
N LYS A 46 0.91 3.12 -12.30
CA LYS A 46 0.64 3.40 -13.72
C LYS A 46 0.57 4.91 -13.97
N TYR A 47 -0.21 5.65 -13.19
CA TYR A 47 -0.33 7.11 -13.34
C TYR A 47 1.01 7.82 -13.14
N ARG A 48 1.82 7.36 -12.19
CA ARG A 48 3.20 7.81 -12.01
C ARG A 48 4.00 7.69 -13.31
N LYS A 49 4.00 6.52 -13.96
CA LYS A 49 4.74 6.30 -15.21
C LYS A 49 4.25 7.20 -16.36
N ASP A 50 2.93 7.39 -16.45
CA ASP A 50 2.33 8.29 -17.43
C ASP A 50 2.77 9.74 -17.15
N MET A 51 2.80 10.16 -15.87
CA MET A 51 3.30 11.48 -15.44
C MET A 51 4.79 11.66 -15.70
N GLU A 52 5.64 10.69 -15.37
CA GLU A 52 7.09 10.73 -15.66
C GLU A 52 7.34 10.88 -17.16
N SER A 53 6.58 10.17 -18.00
CA SER A 53 6.68 10.28 -19.46
C SER A 53 6.28 11.67 -19.96
N PHE A 54 5.20 12.23 -19.43
CA PHE A 54 4.78 13.60 -19.74
C PHE A 54 5.83 14.63 -19.30
N LEU A 55 6.33 14.50 -18.07
CA LEU A 55 7.29 15.44 -17.49
C LEU A 55 8.61 15.43 -18.26
N LYS A 56 9.06 14.28 -18.74
CA LYS A 56 10.24 14.20 -19.60
C LYS A 56 10.10 15.07 -20.86
N VAL A 57 8.97 14.96 -21.57
CA VAL A 57 8.70 15.77 -22.77
C VAL A 57 8.56 17.26 -22.40
N TYR A 58 7.91 17.55 -21.28
CA TYR A 58 7.81 18.90 -20.76
C TYR A 58 9.20 19.51 -20.49
N GLU A 59 10.10 18.80 -19.83
CA GLU A 59 11.45 19.30 -19.53
C GLU A 59 12.31 19.50 -20.78
N GLU A 60 12.16 18.64 -21.79
CA GLU A 60 12.81 18.80 -23.08
C GLU A 60 12.35 20.09 -23.79
N THR A 61 11.08 20.46 -23.66
CA THR A 61 10.50 21.66 -24.29
C THR A 61 10.58 22.92 -23.42
N GLU A 62 10.77 22.77 -22.10
CA GLU A 62 10.79 23.86 -21.13
C GLU A 62 11.81 24.94 -21.51
N LYS A 63 13.00 24.53 -21.96
CA LYS A 63 14.10 25.44 -22.33
C LYS A 63 13.76 26.37 -23.50
N SER A 64 12.76 26.03 -24.31
CA SER A 64 12.31 26.82 -25.45
C SER A 64 11.27 27.89 -25.07
N LEU A 65 10.83 27.92 -23.81
CA LEU A 65 9.82 28.87 -23.34
C LEU A 65 10.40 30.28 -23.13
N PRO A 66 9.56 31.33 -23.25
CA PRO A 66 9.98 32.70 -22.95
C PRO A 66 10.51 32.84 -21.50
N PRO A 67 11.47 33.76 -21.25
CA PRO A 67 12.11 33.92 -19.94
C PRO A 67 11.13 34.14 -18.78
N GLU A 68 10.03 34.87 -19.01
CA GLU A 68 9.00 35.10 -17.98
C GLU A 68 8.27 33.82 -17.57
N ALA A 69 7.99 32.93 -18.53
CA ALA A 69 7.38 31.64 -18.27
C ALA A 69 8.34 30.72 -17.51
N LEU A 70 9.61 30.67 -17.93
CA LEU A 70 10.68 29.93 -17.24
C LEU A 70 10.82 30.37 -15.78
N LYS A 71 10.78 31.68 -15.51
CA LYS A 71 10.86 32.20 -14.14
C LYS A 71 9.69 31.74 -13.26
N LYS A 72 8.47 31.74 -13.81
CA LYS A 72 7.28 31.23 -13.10
C LYS A 72 7.39 29.74 -12.80
N ILE A 73 7.81 28.95 -13.78
CA ILE A 73 8.02 27.50 -13.64
C ILE A 73 9.07 27.21 -12.57
N LYS A 74 10.25 27.83 -12.65
CA LYS A 74 11.32 27.64 -11.66
C LYS A 74 10.87 27.97 -10.25
N LYS A 75 10.10 29.04 -10.08
CA LYS A 75 9.54 29.42 -8.78
C LYS A 75 8.65 28.30 -8.22
N VAL A 76 7.73 27.77 -9.03
CA VAL A 76 6.86 26.65 -8.59
C VAL A 76 7.68 25.40 -8.30
N LYS A 77 8.64 25.03 -9.16
CA LYS A 77 9.52 23.87 -8.94
C LYS A 77 10.28 23.97 -7.61
N GLN A 78 10.73 25.17 -7.24
CA GLN A 78 11.39 25.43 -5.96
C GLN A 78 10.42 25.37 -4.77
N GLU A 79 9.22 25.94 -4.90
CA GLU A 79 8.20 25.96 -3.84
C GLU A 79 7.75 24.55 -3.41
N ILE A 80 7.72 23.61 -4.36
CA ILE A 80 7.29 22.22 -4.11
C ILE A 80 8.44 21.23 -3.94
N ASP A 81 9.69 21.70 -3.97
CA ASP A 81 10.89 20.84 -4.04
C ASP A 81 10.74 19.72 -5.09
N PHE A 82 10.51 20.14 -6.34
CA PHE A 82 10.10 19.26 -7.42
C PHE A 82 11.06 18.10 -7.69
N ASP A 83 12.37 18.34 -7.57
CA ASP A 83 13.39 17.30 -7.80
C ASP A 83 13.31 16.21 -6.72
N SER A 84 13.09 16.59 -5.46
CA SER A 84 12.87 15.62 -4.38
C SER A 84 11.53 14.89 -4.56
N LEU A 85 10.47 15.60 -4.93
CA LEU A 85 9.17 14.99 -5.21
C LEU A 85 9.30 13.90 -6.29
N LEU A 86 9.96 14.17 -7.41
CA LEU A 86 10.13 13.19 -8.48
C LEU A 86 10.99 11.99 -8.06
N ARG A 87 12.05 12.25 -7.30
CA ARG A 87 12.94 11.19 -6.80
C ARG A 87 12.22 10.27 -5.82
N ASP A 88 11.40 10.82 -4.93
CA ASP A 88 10.85 10.10 -3.79
C ASP A 88 9.49 9.45 -4.13
N PHE A 89 8.74 10.00 -5.10
CA PHE A 89 7.38 9.53 -5.43
C PHE A 89 7.35 8.06 -5.88
N GLY A 90 8.34 7.63 -6.66
CA GLY A 90 8.45 6.24 -7.11
C GLY A 90 8.71 5.24 -5.97
N PRO A 91 9.84 5.39 -5.25
CA PRO A 91 10.16 4.55 -4.10
C PRO A 91 9.02 4.43 -3.09
N LEU A 92 8.32 5.52 -2.78
CA LEU A 92 7.19 5.48 -1.83
C LEU A 92 6.04 4.56 -2.28
N ILE A 93 5.73 4.54 -3.57
CA ILE A 93 4.71 3.63 -4.13
C ILE A 93 5.22 2.19 -4.10
N ASP A 94 6.47 1.98 -4.52
CA ASP A 94 7.05 0.63 -4.61
C ASP A 94 7.19 -0.01 -3.22
N GLU A 95 7.67 0.74 -2.22
CA GLU A 95 7.72 0.32 -0.81
C GLU A 95 6.32 0.01 -0.25
N SER A 96 5.34 0.86 -0.54
CA SER A 96 3.96 0.63 -0.10
C SER A 96 3.39 -0.66 -0.70
N MET A 97 3.68 -0.94 -1.97
CA MET A 97 3.26 -2.18 -2.63
C MET A 97 3.91 -3.40 -1.97
N GLU A 98 5.21 -3.34 -1.67
CA GLU A 98 5.92 -4.43 -0.97
C GLU A 98 5.31 -4.71 0.41
N VAL A 99 5.00 -3.67 1.18
CA VAL A 99 4.36 -3.80 2.50
C VAL A 99 2.98 -4.47 2.37
N THR A 100 2.15 -4.07 1.41
CA THR A 100 0.84 -4.71 1.22
C THR A 100 0.96 -6.19 0.84
N GLU A 101 1.95 -6.54 0.01
CA GLU A 101 2.20 -7.93 -0.35
C GLU A 101 2.67 -8.76 0.85
N ARG A 102 3.51 -8.17 1.71
CA ARG A 102 3.92 -8.81 2.98
C ARG A 102 2.75 -9.02 3.93
N ILE A 103 1.87 -8.03 4.09
CA ILE A 103 0.66 -8.15 4.92
C ILE A 103 -0.21 -9.30 4.40
N LYS A 104 -0.42 -9.36 3.08
CA LYS A 104 -1.19 -10.44 2.43
C LYS A 104 -0.63 -11.83 2.73
N LYS A 105 0.70 -12.00 2.67
CA LYS A 105 1.37 -13.26 3.03
C LYS A 105 1.17 -13.63 4.50
N ILE A 106 1.31 -12.66 5.41
CA ILE A 106 1.09 -12.89 6.85
C ILE A 106 -0.35 -13.31 7.11
N THR A 107 -1.32 -12.65 6.47
CA THR A 107 -2.74 -12.97 6.66
C THR A 107 -3.14 -14.29 6.03
N ALA A 108 -2.51 -14.70 4.93
CA ALA A 108 -2.74 -16.01 4.33
C ALA A 108 -2.33 -17.13 5.31
N ASN A 109 -1.17 -16.99 5.96
CA ASN A 109 -0.69 -17.95 6.96
C ASN A 109 -1.56 -18.03 8.23
N LEU A 110 -2.40 -17.01 8.51
CA LEU A 110 -3.34 -17.02 9.64
C LEU A 110 -4.65 -17.75 9.32
N LYS A 111 -4.92 -18.00 8.04
CA LYS A 111 -6.10 -18.75 7.58
C LYS A 111 -5.84 -20.26 7.51
N GLU A 112 -4.57 -20.66 7.48
CA GLU A 112 -4.10 -22.05 7.58
C GLU A 112 -4.06 -22.51 9.05
#